data_AF-A0A2V8UMS0-F1
#
_entry.id   AF-A0A2V8UMS0-F1
#
_cell.length_a   1.000
_cell.length_b   1.000
_cell.length_c   1.000
_cell.angle_alpha   90.00
_cell.angle_beta   90.00
_cell.angle_gamma   90.00
#
_symmetry.space_group_name_H-M   'P 1'
#
loop_
_entity.id
_entity.type
_entity.pdbx_description
1 polymer ?
#
loop_
_entity_poly.entity_id
_entity_poly.type
_entity_poly.pdbx_seq_one_letter_code
_entity_poly.pdbx_strand_id
1 'polypeptide(L)'
;MNTIGRASRSHGRALVTVGGRTQQTNQNWAVVDGLDPDTTYSYQLQVNDKKIGEGSMRTYPERTDRLAFFVIGDFGNGSSMQYKMADVMRVEFERHRNSDNPVRFVITTGDNIYASMRMGSLLLGSGDVDWHWETKLFQPYERLLAEIPFYPSPGNHDGNEGEHGEDLAVYLDNFFFPQNKPARWYTFSFGGLADFFALDSTANTEQGPPRPAYARDGEQFRWLVKALQRSQARWKIPYFTIFRLTRGPAIRQAWMISGISQSCSSVPE
;
A
#
# COMPACT_ATOMS: atom_id res chain seq x y z
N MET A 1 16.32 3.88 16.81
CA MET A 1 15.30 3.30 17.72
C MET A 1 14.03 3.24 16.89
N ASN A 2 13.34 2.10 16.83
CA ASN A 2 12.11 1.98 16.06
C ASN A 2 10.93 2.59 16.83
N THR A 3 10.34 3.64 16.28
CA THR A 3 9.30 4.52 16.83
C THR A 3 8.06 4.59 15.94
N ILE A 4 8.09 3.99 14.74
CA ILE A 4 6.98 3.94 13.77
C ILE A 4 6.75 2.51 13.24
N GLY A 5 5.57 2.21 12.72
CA GLY A 5 5.27 0.87 12.21
C GLY A 5 4.86 -0.15 13.29
N ARG A 6 4.65 -1.39 12.87
CA ARG A 6 3.97 -2.45 13.65
C ARG A 6 4.77 -2.89 14.88
N ALA A 7 6.09 -2.98 14.79
CA ALA A 7 7.01 -3.45 15.81
C ALA A 7 7.66 -2.31 16.61
N SER A 8 7.19 -1.07 16.41
CA SER A 8 7.69 0.09 17.13
C SER A 8 7.48 0.01 18.63
N ARG A 9 8.32 0.75 19.36
CA ARG A 9 8.14 0.91 20.79
C ARG A 9 6.86 1.70 21.09
N SER A 10 6.15 1.26 22.12
CA SER A 10 4.98 1.97 22.65
C SER A 10 5.32 3.41 23.04
N HIS A 11 4.46 4.36 22.65
CA HIS A 11 4.49 5.74 23.15
C HIS A 11 3.64 5.95 24.42
N GLY A 12 3.10 4.87 24.98
CA GLY A 12 2.23 4.87 26.16
C GLY A 12 0.85 4.30 25.87
N ARG A 13 -0.09 4.52 26.81
CA ARG A 13 -1.47 4.06 26.68
C ARG A 13 -2.16 4.89 25.60
N ALA A 14 -2.62 4.24 24.53
CA ALA A 14 -3.32 4.90 23.45
C ALA A 14 -4.82 4.52 23.41
N LEU A 15 -5.66 5.49 23.04
CA LEU A 15 -7.07 5.31 22.76
C LEU A 15 -7.35 5.73 21.32
N VAL A 16 -7.99 4.85 20.57
CA VAL A 16 -8.46 5.09 19.20
C VAL A 16 -9.98 5.06 19.23
N THR A 17 -10.61 6.22 19.04
CA THR A 17 -12.07 6.33 18.98
C THR A 17 -12.50 6.51 17.53
N VAL A 18 -13.37 5.65 17.02
CA VAL A 18 -13.94 5.71 15.66
C VAL A 18 -15.45 5.57 15.77
N GLY A 19 -16.22 6.57 15.32
CA GLY A 19 -17.67 6.46 15.30
C GLY A 19 -18.31 6.10 16.65
N GLY A 20 -17.77 6.63 17.75
CA GLY A 20 -18.20 6.34 19.12
C GLY A 20 -17.67 5.03 19.72
N ARG A 21 -16.98 4.19 18.95
CA ARG A 21 -16.31 2.97 19.44
C ARG A 21 -14.90 3.33 19.89
N THR A 22 -14.48 2.93 21.08
CA THR A 22 -13.12 3.21 21.59
C THR A 22 -12.33 1.93 21.78
N GLN A 23 -11.16 1.85 21.14
CA GLN A 23 -10.19 0.77 21.30
C GLN A 23 -8.98 1.27 22.10
N GLN A 24 -8.61 0.55 23.16
CA GLN A 24 -7.36 0.80 23.87
C GLN A 24 -6.24 -0.06 23.28
N THR A 25 -5.05 0.49 23.15
CA THR A 25 -3.84 -0.23 22.70
C THR A 25 -2.60 0.36 23.37
N ASN A 26 -1.55 -0.45 23.51
CA ASN A 26 -0.21 0.04 23.83
C ASN A 26 0.70 0.02 22.60
N GLN A 27 0.19 -0.44 21.45
CA GLN A 27 0.90 -0.41 20.18
C GLN A 27 0.66 0.93 19.50
N ASN A 28 1.50 1.28 18.52
CA ASN A 28 1.30 2.46 17.68
C ASN A 28 0.27 2.23 16.55
N TRP A 29 -0.58 1.23 16.73
CA TRP A 29 -1.68 0.86 15.84
C TRP A 29 -2.79 0.17 16.62
N ALA A 30 -3.99 0.17 16.06
CA ALA A 30 -5.16 -0.52 16.60
C ALA A 30 -6.01 -1.09 15.46
N VAL A 31 -6.78 -2.12 15.76
CA VAL A 31 -7.85 -2.62 14.89
C VAL A 31 -9.17 -2.19 15.48
N VAL A 32 -10.03 -1.61 14.64
CA VAL A 32 -11.40 -1.27 15.00
C VAL A 32 -12.33 -2.00 14.04
N ASP A 33 -13.06 -2.96 14.57
CA ASP A 33 -13.99 -3.82 13.81
C ASP A 33 -15.45 -3.40 14.01
N GLY A 34 -16.36 -4.05 13.27
CA GLY A 34 -17.80 -3.85 13.42
C GLY A 34 -18.27 -2.47 12.97
N LEU A 35 -17.57 -1.90 11.98
CA LEU A 35 -17.98 -0.67 11.30
C LEU A 35 -18.94 -1.00 10.16
N ASP A 36 -19.94 -0.15 9.97
CA ASP A 36 -20.93 -0.30 8.91
C ASP A 36 -20.27 -0.03 7.55
N PRO A 37 -20.67 -0.73 6.48
CA PRO A 37 -20.16 -0.50 5.14
C PRO A 37 -20.56 0.88 4.60
N ASP A 38 -19.76 1.39 3.69
CA ASP A 38 -19.92 2.70 3.03
C ASP A 38 -20.23 3.90 3.94
N THR A 39 -19.75 3.86 5.18
CA THR A 39 -20.08 4.84 6.21
C THR A 39 -18.87 5.69 6.54
N THR A 40 -19.08 7.01 6.59
CA THR A 40 -18.06 7.96 7.03
C THR A 40 -18.04 8.03 8.56
N TYR A 41 -16.89 7.78 9.14
CA TYR A 41 -16.64 7.90 10.57
C TYR A 41 -15.59 8.97 10.84
N SER A 42 -15.85 9.84 11.81
CA SER A 42 -14.78 10.60 12.46
C SER A 42 -13.98 9.67 13.38
N TYR A 43 -12.69 9.96 13.49
CA TYR A 43 -11.81 9.29 14.44
C TYR A 43 -11.00 10.29 15.27
N GLN A 44 -10.63 9.87 16.47
CA GLN A 44 -9.76 10.61 17.39
C GLN A 44 -8.72 9.67 17.98
N LEU A 45 -7.49 10.17 18.12
CA LEU A 45 -6.36 9.47 18.69
C LEU A 45 -5.90 10.19 19.97
N GLN A 46 -5.71 9.44 21.05
CA GLN A 46 -5.15 9.94 22.30
C GLN A 46 -4.00 9.05 22.76
N VAL A 47 -2.96 9.65 23.33
CA VAL A 47 -1.85 8.95 24.00
C VAL A 47 -1.63 9.59 25.37
N ASN A 48 -1.64 8.77 26.42
CA ASN A 48 -1.55 9.21 27.82
C ASN A 48 -2.53 10.36 28.11
N ASP A 49 -3.80 10.17 27.71
CA ASP A 49 -4.92 11.11 27.89
C ASP A 49 -4.79 12.46 27.16
N LYS A 50 -3.78 12.60 26.30
CA LYS A 50 -3.61 13.76 25.41
C LYS A 50 -4.07 13.41 24.00
N LYS A 51 -4.96 14.22 23.43
CA LYS A 51 -5.30 14.16 22.00
C LYS A 51 -4.05 14.42 21.14
N ILE A 52 -3.71 13.47 20.27
CA ILE A 52 -2.56 13.56 19.36
C ILE A 52 -2.97 13.68 17.89
N GLY A 53 -4.21 13.34 17.54
CA GLY A 53 -4.70 13.42 16.16
C GLY A 53 -6.19 13.18 16.04
N GLU A 54 -6.74 13.54 14.89
CA GLU A 54 -8.12 13.27 14.49
C GLU A 54 -8.26 13.32 12.97
N GLY A 55 -9.38 12.84 12.46
CA GLY A 55 -9.71 12.92 11.05
C GLY A 55 -11.02 12.21 10.73
N SER A 56 -11.21 11.87 9.46
CA SER A 56 -12.35 11.09 9.00
C SER A 56 -11.93 10.04 7.99
N MET A 57 -12.58 8.89 8.02
CA MET A 57 -12.41 7.84 7.02
C MET A 57 -13.77 7.31 6.56
N ARG A 58 -13.83 6.69 5.38
CA ARG A 58 -15.03 6.06 4.85
C ARG A 58 -14.78 4.58 4.54
N THR A 59 -15.49 3.70 5.26
CA THR A 59 -15.42 2.24 5.07
C THR A 59 -15.87 1.84 3.68
N TYR A 60 -15.39 0.70 3.18
CA TYR A 60 -15.73 0.22 1.84
C TYR A 60 -17.20 -0.19 1.75
N PRO A 61 -17.85 0.02 0.59
CA PRO A 61 -19.20 -0.47 0.37
C PRO A 61 -19.19 -1.99 0.27
N GLU A 62 -20.31 -2.64 0.61
CA GLU A 62 -20.50 -4.06 0.31
C GLU A 62 -20.62 -4.30 -1.20
N ARG A 63 -21.30 -3.39 -1.90
CA ARG A 63 -21.52 -3.45 -3.34
C ARG A 63 -21.41 -2.06 -3.97
N THR A 64 -20.79 -2.00 -5.14
CA THR A 64 -20.66 -0.77 -5.94
C THR A 64 -20.47 -1.12 -7.42
N ASP A 65 -20.81 -0.18 -8.31
CA ASP A 65 -20.49 -0.21 -9.73
C ASP A 65 -19.45 0.85 -10.12
N ARG A 66 -18.99 1.66 -9.17
CA ARG A 66 -18.03 2.75 -9.33
C ARG A 66 -16.84 2.59 -8.41
N LEU A 67 -15.68 2.97 -8.92
CA LEU A 67 -14.42 2.96 -8.18
C LEU A 67 -13.48 4.02 -8.76
N ALA A 68 -12.91 4.83 -7.89
CA ALA A 68 -11.76 5.70 -8.16
C ALA A 68 -10.67 5.44 -7.11
N PHE A 69 -9.43 5.37 -7.56
CA PHE A 69 -8.24 5.18 -6.72
C PHE A 69 -7.03 5.82 -7.39
N PHE A 70 -6.03 6.18 -6.59
CA PHE A 70 -4.75 6.63 -7.14
C PHE A 70 -3.81 5.45 -7.39
N VAL A 71 -2.93 5.63 -8.36
CA VAL A 71 -1.81 4.74 -8.65
C VAL A 71 -0.54 5.58 -8.62
N ILE A 72 0.42 5.20 -7.78
CA ILE A 72 1.74 5.83 -7.72
C ILE A 72 2.82 4.74 -7.71
N GLY A 73 4.02 5.07 -8.16
CA GLY A 73 5.18 4.21 -8.03
C GLY A 73 6.44 5.06 -8.16
N ASP A 74 7.58 4.44 -7.87
CA ASP A 74 8.89 5.09 -7.96
C ASP A 74 8.89 6.42 -7.18
N PHE A 75 8.44 6.34 -5.93
CA PHE A 75 8.32 7.45 -5.00
C PHE A 75 9.13 7.17 -3.72
N GLY A 76 9.09 8.05 -2.75
CA GLY A 76 9.84 7.83 -1.50
C GLY A 76 11.31 8.20 -1.60
N ASN A 77 11.62 9.25 -2.36
CA ASN A 77 12.95 9.86 -2.40
C ASN A 77 13.02 11.18 -1.60
N GLY A 78 11.89 11.68 -1.08
CA GLY A 78 11.82 12.88 -0.24
C GLY A 78 12.12 14.17 -1.02
N SER A 79 12.16 14.12 -2.35
CA SER A 79 12.48 15.28 -3.18
C SER A 79 11.35 16.30 -3.19
N SER A 80 11.68 17.56 -3.49
CA SER A 80 10.68 18.62 -3.69
C SER A 80 9.65 18.28 -4.78
N MET A 81 10.03 17.47 -5.77
CA MET A 81 9.09 17.00 -6.79
C MET A 81 8.07 16.00 -6.23
N GLN A 82 8.51 15.11 -5.33
CA GLN A 82 7.61 14.18 -4.65
C GLN A 82 6.57 14.94 -3.80
N TYR A 83 6.98 15.96 -3.04
CA TYR A 83 6.04 16.79 -2.28
C TYR A 83 5.03 17.50 -3.18
N LYS A 84 5.47 18.03 -4.33
CA LYS A 84 4.56 18.62 -5.34
C LYS A 84 3.58 17.59 -5.91
N MET A 85 4.02 16.36 -6.15
CA MET A 85 3.13 15.28 -6.59
C MET A 85 2.08 14.95 -5.51
N ALA A 86 2.49 14.87 -4.25
CA ALA A 86 1.58 14.63 -3.13
C ALA A 86 0.54 15.77 -2.99
N ASP A 87 0.96 17.02 -3.21
CA ASP A 87 0.04 18.16 -3.25
C ASP A 87 -1.01 18.04 -4.38
N VAL A 88 -0.60 17.60 -5.57
CA VAL A 88 -1.53 17.36 -6.69
C VAL A 88 -2.51 16.24 -6.34
N MET A 89 -2.02 15.12 -5.79
CA MET A 89 -2.89 14.03 -5.34
C MET A 89 -3.90 14.51 -4.29
N ARG A 90 -3.46 15.34 -3.35
CA ARG A 90 -4.35 15.95 -2.35
C ARG A 90 -5.41 16.83 -3.00
N VAL A 91 -5.04 17.69 -3.94
CA VAL A 91 -6.01 18.55 -4.66
C VAL A 91 -7.04 17.71 -5.41
N GLU A 92 -6.61 16.65 -6.09
CA GLU A 92 -7.52 15.73 -6.77
C GLU A 92 -8.41 14.97 -5.79
N PHE A 93 -7.87 14.52 -4.66
CA PHE A 93 -8.65 13.89 -3.60
C PHE A 93 -9.79 14.80 -3.13
N GLU A 94 -9.50 16.07 -2.82
CA GLU A 94 -10.50 17.05 -2.42
C GLU A 94 -11.56 17.28 -3.50
N ARG A 95 -11.14 17.36 -4.77
CA ARG A 95 -12.05 17.56 -5.90
C ARG A 95 -13.08 16.44 -6.02
N HIS A 96 -12.69 15.21 -5.68
CA HIS A 96 -13.56 14.04 -5.76
C HIS A 96 -14.25 13.68 -4.44
N ARG A 97 -13.87 14.27 -3.29
CA ARG A 97 -14.33 13.90 -1.94
C ARG A 97 -15.85 13.78 -1.83
N ASN A 98 -16.57 14.75 -2.39
CA ASN A 98 -18.04 14.83 -2.34
C ASN A 98 -18.71 14.47 -3.68
N SER A 99 -17.96 13.84 -4.60
CA SER A 99 -18.49 13.37 -5.88
C SER A 99 -19.20 12.02 -5.72
N ASP A 100 -19.91 11.58 -6.76
CA ASP A 100 -20.50 10.24 -6.81
C ASP A 100 -19.47 9.12 -7.03
N ASN A 101 -18.18 9.45 -7.21
CA ASN A 101 -17.10 8.48 -7.35
C ASN A 101 -15.84 8.96 -6.61
N PRO A 102 -15.88 9.04 -5.27
CA PRO A 102 -14.76 9.54 -4.48
C PRO A 102 -13.57 8.59 -4.56
N VAL A 103 -12.36 9.14 -4.45
CA VAL A 103 -11.13 8.34 -4.38
C VAL A 103 -11.12 7.52 -3.08
N ARG A 104 -10.89 6.21 -3.17
CA ARG A 104 -11.10 5.27 -2.05
C ARG A 104 -9.81 4.71 -1.43
N PHE A 105 -8.72 4.72 -2.17
CA PHE A 105 -7.41 4.22 -1.74
C PHE A 105 -6.32 4.65 -2.73
N VAL A 106 -5.09 4.38 -2.35
CA VAL A 106 -3.90 4.46 -3.20
C VAL A 106 -3.35 3.05 -3.35
N ILE A 107 -3.04 2.61 -4.56
CA ILE A 107 -2.14 1.48 -4.75
C ILE A 107 -0.76 2.02 -5.07
N THR A 108 0.28 1.35 -4.55
CA THR A 108 1.63 1.62 -5.00
C THR A 108 2.15 0.46 -5.83
N THR A 109 2.88 0.79 -6.87
CA THR A 109 3.49 -0.17 -7.79
C THR A 109 4.98 -0.33 -7.47
N GLY A 110 5.32 -0.24 -6.19
CA GLY A 110 6.65 -0.41 -5.60
C GLY A 110 7.66 0.67 -5.88
N ASP A 111 8.87 0.41 -5.36
CA ASP A 111 9.88 1.40 -5.06
C ASP A 111 9.25 2.53 -4.21
N ASN A 112 8.90 2.15 -2.99
CA ASN A 112 8.22 2.97 -1.99
C ASN A 112 9.20 3.80 -1.16
N ILE A 113 10.47 3.38 -1.14
CA ILE A 113 11.57 4.04 -0.46
C ILE A 113 12.83 3.92 -1.35
N TYR A 114 13.60 4.99 -1.46
CA TYR A 114 14.88 5.01 -2.16
C TYR A 114 16.00 5.47 -1.24
N ALA A 115 17.21 4.96 -1.44
CA ALA A 115 18.42 5.55 -0.90
C ALA A 115 18.56 7.03 -1.29
N SER A 116 18.94 7.86 -0.32
CA SER A 116 19.22 9.28 -0.54
C SER A 116 20.56 9.49 -1.27
N MET A 117 21.51 8.59 -1.08
CA MET A 117 22.84 8.67 -1.69
C MET A 117 23.37 7.29 -2.05
N ARG A 118 24.00 7.21 -3.22
CA ARG A 118 24.74 6.02 -3.68
C ARG A 118 26.16 6.41 -4.08
N MET A 119 27.16 5.77 -3.47
CA MET A 119 28.57 5.93 -3.82
C MET A 119 29.25 4.56 -3.90
N GLY A 120 29.36 4.01 -5.12
CA GLY A 120 29.76 2.61 -5.30
C GLY A 120 28.76 1.65 -4.65
N SER A 121 29.22 0.83 -3.71
CA SER A 121 28.39 -0.08 -2.90
C SER A 121 27.81 0.56 -1.64
N LEU A 122 28.18 1.80 -1.32
CA LEU A 122 27.62 2.52 -0.17
C LEU A 122 26.26 3.12 -0.56
N LEU A 123 25.22 2.69 0.15
CA LEU A 123 23.89 3.32 0.12
C LEU A 123 23.63 3.94 1.49
N LEU A 124 23.28 5.22 1.51
CA LEU A 124 22.81 5.92 2.70
C LEU A 124 21.38 6.40 2.47
N GLY A 125 20.57 6.36 3.51
CA GLY A 125 19.21 6.87 3.40
C GLY A 125 18.19 5.88 2.84
N SER A 126 18.48 4.58 2.80
CA SER A 126 17.68 3.57 2.06
C SER A 126 16.33 3.23 2.69
N GLY A 127 16.11 3.65 3.95
CA GLY A 127 14.90 3.26 4.68
C GLY A 127 15.17 2.47 5.95
N ASP A 128 16.44 2.29 6.31
CA ASP A 128 16.93 1.61 7.50
C ASP A 128 16.62 2.32 8.84
N VAL A 129 16.21 3.60 8.81
CA VAL A 129 15.79 4.35 9.99
C VAL A 129 14.51 5.15 9.77
N ASP A 130 13.76 5.35 10.85
CA ASP A 130 12.44 5.96 10.88
C ASP A 130 12.35 7.33 10.19
N TRP A 131 13.38 8.18 10.35
CA TRP A 131 13.40 9.51 9.75
C TRP A 131 13.35 9.46 8.20
N HIS A 132 13.86 8.39 7.59
CA HIS A 132 13.72 8.19 6.15
C HIS A 132 12.25 8.04 5.77
N TRP A 133 11.51 7.20 6.48
CA TRP A 133 10.08 7.00 6.24
C TRP A 133 9.24 8.21 6.60
N GLU A 134 9.59 8.91 7.67
CA GLU A 134 8.96 10.18 8.05
C GLU A 134 9.00 11.17 6.88
N THR A 135 10.19 11.42 6.33
CA THR A 135 10.38 12.43 5.27
C THR A 135 10.00 11.94 3.87
N LYS A 136 9.93 10.62 3.64
CA LYS A 136 9.72 10.03 2.31
C LYS A 136 8.33 9.44 2.11
N LEU A 137 7.60 9.11 3.17
CA LEU A 137 6.24 8.58 3.13
C LEU A 137 5.27 9.38 3.99
N PHE A 138 5.53 9.49 5.30
CA PHE A 138 4.54 10.02 6.23
C PHE A 138 4.28 11.51 6.03
N GLN A 139 5.32 12.36 5.95
CA GLN A 139 5.14 13.80 5.76
C GLN A 139 4.57 14.19 4.40
N PRO A 140 5.07 13.67 3.26
CA PRO A 140 4.51 14.06 1.96
C PRO A 140 3.02 13.70 1.84
N TYR A 141 2.61 12.55 2.38
CA TYR A 141 1.26 12.01 2.19
C TYR A 141 0.40 12.04 3.46
N GLU A 142 0.80 12.76 4.51
CA GLU A 142 0.15 12.77 5.85
C GLU A 142 -1.36 12.90 5.74
N ARG A 143 -1.82 13.87 4.95
CA ARG A 143 -3.25 14.15 4.77
C ARG A 143 -4.00 13.05 4.04
N LEU A 144 -3.37 12.36 3.09
CA LEU A 144 -4.00 11.23 2.40
C LEU A 144 -3.98 9.98 3.27
N LEU A 145 -2.86 9.70 3.94
CA LEU A 145 -2.71 8.56 4.87
C LEU A 145 -3.70 8.64 6.04
N ALA A 146 -4.08 9.86 6.46
CA ALA A 146 -5.12 10.09 7.46
C ALA A 146 -6.54 9.68 7.00
N GLU A 147 -6.81 9.61 5.69
CA GLU A 147 -8.18 9.48 5.17
C GLU A 147 -8.42 8.22 4.35
N ILE A 148 -7.42 7.75 3.60
CA ILE A 148 -7.53 6.60 2.71
C ILE A 148 -6.32 5.66 2.84
N PRO A 149 -6.52 4.34 2.72
CA PRO A 149 -5.44 3.38 2.85
C PRO A 149 -4.52 3.38 1.63
N PHE A 150 -3.26 3.05 1.87
CA PHE A 150 -2.26 2.75 0.85
C PHE A 150 -2.04 1.24 0.79
N TYR A 151 -2.12 0.66 -0.40
CA TYR A 151 -1.88 -0.75 -0.67
C TYR A 151 -0.63 -0.92 -1.51
N PRO A 152 0.53 -1.16 -0.88
CA PRO A 152 1.78 -1.19 -1.60
C PRO A 152 2.08 -2.56 -2.23
N SER A 153 2.82 -2.57 -3.33
CA SER A 153 3.64 -3.71 -3.76
C SER A 153 5.12 -3.40 -3.53
N PRO A 154 6.00 -4.38 -3.33
CA PRO A 154 7.43 -4.14 -3.25
C PRO A 154 8.06 -3.99 -4.64
N GLY A 155 9.05 -3.11 -4.74
CA GLY A 155 9.97 -2.93 -5.87
C GLY A 155 11.40 -3.31 -5.50
N ASN A 156 12.32 -3.24 -6.46
CA ASN A 156 13.71 -3.65 -6.22
C ASN A 156 14.44 -2.71 -5.25
N HIS A 157 13.98 -1.47 -5.09
CA HIS A 157 14.56 -0.56 -4.10
C HIS A 157 14.03 -0.79 -2.67
N ASP A 158 12.96 -1.57 -2.51
CA ASP A 158 12.37 -1.86 -1.20
C ASP A 158 13.03 -3.06 -0.49
N GLY A 159 14.24 -3.49 -0.90
CA GLY A 159 14.89 -4.67 -0.34
C GLY A 159 16.21 -5.05 -1.00
N ASN A 160 16.66 -6.29 -0.74
CA ASN A 160 17.99 -6.79 -1.13
C ASN A 160 18.19 -7.09 -2.62
N GLU A 161 17.20 -6.90 -3.50
CA GLU A 161 17.44 -6.98 -4.96
C GLU A 161 18.22 -5.76 -5.46
N GLY A 162 17.84 -4.56 -5.05
CA GLY A 162 18.41 -3.30 -5.53
C GLY A 162 19.10 -2.46 -4.46
N GLU A 163 18.71 -2.60 -3.20
CA GLU A 163 19.28 -1.90 -2.04
C GLU A 163 19.64 -2.87 -0.91
N HIS A 164 19.34 -2.55 0.35
CA HIS A 164 19.73 -3.36 1.51
C HIS A 164 18.63 -4.35 1.92
N GLY A 165 19.00 -5.45 2.57
CA GLY A 165 18.03 -6.45 3.01
C GLY A 165 17.13 -5.98 4.15
N GLU A 166 17.62 -5.06 4.98
CA GLU A 166 16.87 -4.46 6.07
C GLU A 166 15.70 -3.60 5.58
N ASP A 167 15.81 -3.00 4.39
CA ASP A 167 14.78 -2.11 3.83
C ASP A 167 13.44 -2.86 3.66
N LEU A 168 13.49 -4.15 3.29
CA LEU A 168 12.29 -4.99 3.16
C LEU A 168 11.61 -5.22 4.51
N ALA A 169 12.38 -5.44 5.57
CA ALA A 169 11.84 -5.64 6.90
C ALA A 169 11.17 -4.34 7.40
N VAL A 170 11.76 -3.17 7.12
CA VAL A 170 11.17 -1.89 7.50
C VAL A 170 9.94 -1.56 6.64
N TYR A 171 9.94 -1.89 5.35
CA TYR A 171 8.76 -1.83 4.49
C TYR A 171 7.59 -2.65 5.05
N LEU A 172 7.88 -3.89 5.45
CA LEU A 172 6.90 -4.80 6.04
C LEU A 172 6.41 -4.35 7.43
N ASP A 173 7.21 -3.56 8.14
CA ASP A 173 6.87 -2.99 9.44
C ASP A 173 6.01 -1.72 9.33
N ASN A 174 6.33 -0.83 8.40
CA ASN A 174 5.68 0.48 8.26
C ASN A 174 4.36 0.47 7.51
N PHE A 175 4.17 -0.47 6.57
CA PHE A 175 2.89 -0.62 5.89
C PHE A 175 1.93 -1.59 6.58
N PHE A 176 0.63 -1.32 6.46
CA PHE A 176 -0.44 -2.19 6.93
C PHE A 176 -1.11 -2.88 5.74
N PHE A 177 -1.24 -4.20 5.84
CA PHE A 177 -1.71 -5.04 4.76
C PHE A 177 -3.04 -5.71 5.12
N PRO A 178 -3.80 -6.22 4.13
CA PRO A 178 -4.99 -7.03 4.38
C PRO A 178 -4.72 -8.18 5.35
N GLN A 179 -5.73 -8.53 6.16
CA GLN A 179 -5.64 -9.51 7.26
C GLN A 179 -4.71 -9.08 8.40
N ASN A 180 -4.30 -7.80 8.44
CA ASN A 180 -3.46 -7.22 9.49
C ASN A 180 -2.16 -7.99 9.75
N LYS A 181 -1.52 -8.49 8.68
CA LYS A 181 -0.25 -9.22 8.74
C LYS A 181 0.70 -8.72 7.64
N PRO A 182 2.01 -8.57 7.89
CA PRO A 182 2.96 -8.24 6.84
C PRO A 182 2.88 -9.22 5.66
N ALA A 183 2.92 -8.70 4.44
CA ALA A 183 2.84 -9.53 3.23
C ALA A 183 3.52 -8.84 2.04
N ARG A 184 4.31 -9.59 1.29
CA ARG A 184 4.92 -9.12 0.03
C ARG A 184 3.97 -9.24 -1.16
N TRP A 185 3.01 -10.16 -1.09
CA TRP A 185 1.93 -10.34 -2.05
C TRP A 185 0.64 -10.65 -1.30
N TYR A 186 -0.46 -10.09 -1.78
CA TYR A 186 -1.76 -10.21 -1.12
C TYR A 186 -2.88 -9.83 -2.07
N THR A 187 -4.11 -10.04 -1.61
CA THR A 187 -5.32 -9.61 -2.31
C THR A 187 -6.24 -8.83 -1.38
N PHE A 188 -6.97 -7.88 -1.95
CA PHE A 188 -8.09 -7.20 -1.31
C PHE A 188 -9.19 -6.96 -2.33
N SER A 189 -10.41 -6.76 -1.84
CA SER A 189 -11.60 -6.57 -2.67
C SER A 189 -12.22 -5.21 -2.40
N PHE A 190 -12.82 -4.62 -3.43
CA PHE A 190 -13.59 -3.38 -3.30
C PHE A 190 -15.02 -3.58 -3.80
N GLY A 191 -15.99 -3.56 -2.88
CA GLY A 191 -17.43 -3.53 -3.16
C GLY A 191 -17.95 -4.59 -4.13
N GLY A 192 -17.38 -5.81 -4.09
CA GLY A 192 -17.70 -6.90 -5.02
C GLY A 192 -17.40 -6.62 -6.51
N LEU A 193 -16.90 -5.42 -6.83
CA LEU A 193 -16.64 -4.96 -8.19
C LEU A 193 -15.28 -5.44 -8.70
N ALA A 194 -14.25 -5.27 -7.87
CA ALA A 194 -12.87 -5.53 -8.23
C ALA A 194 -12.12 -6.26 -7.12
N ASP A 195 -11.35 -7.27 -7.51
CA ASP A 195 -10.32 -7.89 -6.70
C ASP A 195 -8.95 -7.42 -7.19
N PHE A 196 -8.12 -6.96 -6.26
CA PHE A 196 -6.77 -6.49 -6.51
C PHE A 196 -5.76 -7.55 -6.07
N PHE A 197 -4.66 -7.67 -6.81
CA PHE A 197 -3.59 -8.62 -6.55
C PHE A 197 -2.26 -7.88 -6.51
N ALA A 198 -1.79 -7.56 -5.30
CA ALA A 198 -0.47 -7.02 -5.07
C ALA A 198 0.54 -8.15 -5.29
N LEU A 199 1.46 -7.99 -6.23
CA LEU A 199 2.46 -8.99 -6.55
C LEU A 199 3.86 -8.46 -6.27
N ASP A 200 4.69 -9.31 -5.69
CA ASP A 200 6.12 -9.09 -5.63
C ASP A 200 6.76 -9.57 -6.94
N SER A 201 7.14 -8.62 -7.79
CA SER A 201 7.85 -8.88 -9.05
C SER A 201 9.37 -8.90 -8.90
N THR A 202 9.88 -8.89 -7.66
CA THR A 202 11.29 -8.73 -7.31
C THR A 202 11.93 -10.06 -6.92
N ALA A 203 13.24 -10.08 -6.83
CA ALA A 203 14.02 -11.13 -6.19
C ALA A 203 14.21 -10.87 -4.68
N ASN A 204 13.50 -9.92 -4.07
CA ASN A 204 13.67 -9.63 -2.65
C ASN A 204 13.44 -10.89 -1.79
N THR A 205 14.14 -10.99 -0.67
CA THR A 205 13.93 -12.06 0.31
C THR A 205 14.02 -11.50 1.71
N GLU A 206 13.13 -11.94 2.60
CA GLU A 206 13.18 -11.57 4.02
C GLU A 206 14.45 -12.08 4.71
N GLN A 207 15.00 -13.20 4.24
CA GLN A 207 16.23 -13.80 4.74
C GLN A 207 17.01 -14.47 3.60
N GLY A 208 18.33 -14.38 3.66
CA GLY A 208 19.23 -15.01 2.69
C GLY A 208 19.41 -14.20 1.39
N PRO A 209 19.99 -14.83 0.34
CA PRO A 209 20.26 -14.16 -0.92
C PRO A 209 18.98 -13.93 -1.74
N PRO A 210 18.94 -12.88 -2.60
CA PRO A 210 17.80 -12.60 -3.46
C PRO A 210 17.35 -13.81 -4.29
N ARG A 211 16.04 -14.07 -4.30
CA ARG A 211 15.40 -15.15 -5.05
C ARG A 211 13.95 -14.77 -5.43
N PRO A 212 13.57 -14.90 -6.71
CA PRO A 212 12.24 -14.54 -7.17
C PRO A 212 11.17 -15.50 -6.66
N ALA A 213 10.26 -15.02 -5.80
CA ALA A 213 9.11 -15.79 -5.32
C ALA A 213 8.03 -16.01 -6.41
N TYR A 214 8.05 -15.17 -7.45
CA TYR A 214 7.13 -15.21 -8.59
C TYR A 214 7.49 -16.24 -9.68
N ALA A 215 8.67 -16.86 -9.59
CA ALA A 215 9.11 -17.85 -10.56
C ALA A 215 8.08 -18.99 -10.72
N ARG A 216 8.13 -19.71 -11.84
CA ARG A 216 7.32 -20.93 -12.03
C ARG A 216 7.60 -21.89 -10.87
N ASP A 217 6.54 -22.35 -10.21
CA ASP A 217 6.61 -23.13 -8.96
C ASP A 217 7.17 -22.38 -7.73
N GLY A 218 7.20 -21.06 -7.76
CA GLY A 218 7.45 -20.22 -6.60
C GLY A 218 6.25 -20.15 -5.65
N GLU A 219 6.48 -19.63 -4.44
CA GLU A 219 5.42 -19.49 -3.43
C GLU A 219 4.33 -18.54 -3.91
N GLN A 220 4.71 -17.36 -4.42
CA GLN A 220 3.76 -16.40 -4.96
C GLN A 220 3.02 -16.97 -6.17
N PHE A 221 3.70 -17.68 -7.07
CA PHE A 221 3.05 -18.28 -8.24
C PHE A 221 1.92 -19.24 -7.81
N ARG A 222 2.22 -20.17 -6.89
CA ARG A 222 1.21 -21.10 -6.35
C ARG A 222 0.07 -20.38 -5.62
N TRP A 223 0.40 -19.33 -4.87
CA TRP A 223 -0.59 -18.49 -4.21
C TRP A 223 -1.50 -17.80 -5.23
N LEU A 224 -0.93 -17.18 -6.26
CA LEU A 224 -1.66 -16.41 -7.27
C LEU A 224 -2.64 -17.28 -8.06
N VAL A 225 -2.23 -18.49 -8.47
CA VAL A 225 -3.12 -19.45 -9.13
C VAL A 225 -4.35 -19.73 -8.26
N LYS A 226 -4.16 -19.97 -6.95
CA LYS A 226 -5.27 -20.21 -6.01
C LYS A 226 -6.11 -18.96 -5.77
N ALA A 227 -5.49 -17.78 -5.69
CA ALA A 227 -6.17 -16.52 -5.46
C ALA A 227 -7.07 -16.15 -6.64
N LEU A 228 -6.57 -16.27 -7.87
CA LEU A 228 -7.33 -16.01 -9.10
C LEU A 228 -8.52 -16.97 -9.26
N GLN A 229 -8.36 -18.26 -8.93
CA GLN A 229 -9.45 -19.24 -8.96
C GLN A 229 -10.58 -18.93 -7.97
N ARG A 230 -10.28 -18.29 -6.84
CA ARG A 230 -11.26 -17.91 -5.83
C ARG A 230 -12.02 -16.63 -6.19
N SER A 231 -11.43 -15.77 -7.01
CA SER A 231 -11.98 -14.46 -7.34
C SER A 231 -13.21 -14.56 -8.24
N GLN A 232 -14.34 -14.06 -7.73
CA GLN A 232 -15.60 -13.92 -8.48
C GLN A 232 -15.86 -12.47 -8.92
N ALA A 233 -14.97 -11.53 -8.59
CA ALA A 233 -15.11 -10.13 -8.96
C ALA A 233 -15.08 -9.95 -10.48
N ARG A 234 -15.83 -8.94 -10.95
CA ARG A 234 -15.89 -8.55 -12.37
C ARG A 234 -14.50 -8.13 -12.88
N TRP A 235 -13.79 -7.35 -12.07
CA TRP A 235 -12.43 -6.91 -12.37
C TRP A 235 -11.42 -7.64 -11.51
N LYS A 236 -10.36 -8.15 -12.13
CA LYS A 236 -9.21 -8.77 -11.47
C LYS A 236 -7.97 -7.98 -11.87
N ILE A 237 -7.41 -7.23 -10.93
CA ILE A 237 -6.40 -6.20 -11.21
C ILE A 237 -5.08 -6.55 -10.52
N PRO A 238 -4.10 -7.11 -11.25
CA PRO A 238 -2.74 -7.26 -10.72
C PRO A 238 -1.97 -5.94 -10.75
N TYR A 239 -1.09 -5.71 -9.77
CA TYR A 239 -0.16 -4.57 -9.76
C TYR A 239 1.18 -4.95 -9.11
N PHE A 240 2.27 -4.40 -9.66
CA PHE A 240 3.67 -4.71 -9.32
C PHE A 240 4.64 -3.72 -10.00
N THR A 241 5.92 -3.76 -9.63
CA THR A 241 6.99 -2.83 -10.10
C THR A 241 7.65 -3.23 -11.41
N ILE A 242 8.28 -4.40 -11.45
CA ILE A 242 9.19 -4.79 -12.53
C ILE A 242 8.38 -5.35 -13.70
N PHE A 243 8.35 -4.60 -14.80
CA PHE A 243 7.73 -5.01 -16.05
C PHE A 243 8.78 -5.50 -17.06
N ARG A 244 8.85 -6.82 -17.31
CA ARG A 244 9.83 -7.44 -18.24
C ARG A 244 9.41 -7.45 -19.73
N LEU A 245 8.41 -6.66 -20.14
CA LEU A 245 7.91 -6.62 -21.53
C LEU A 245 8.22 -5.30 -22.28
N THR A 246 9.11 -4.45 -21.79
CA THR A 246 9.59 -3.28 -22.56
C THR A 246 10.61 -3.71 -23.63
N ARG A 247 10.18 -3.82 -24.89
CA ARG A 247 11.11 -3.81 -26.03
C ARG A 247 11.46 -2.36 -26.37
N GLY A 248 12.71 -1.96 -26.14
CA GLY A 248 13.33 -0.77 -26.74
C GLY A 248 13.98 0.22 -25.75
N PRO A 249 15.14 0.82 -26.10
CA PRO A 249 15.93 1.67 -25.20
C PRO A 249 15.43 3.12 -25.22
N ALA A 250 14.18 3.36 -24.83
CA ALA A 250 13.66 4.68 -24.46
C ALA A 250 12.17 4.56 -24.17
N ILE A 251 11.80 4.30 -22.91
CA ILE A 251 10.58 4.76 -22.23
C ILE A 251 10.75 4.34 -20.76
N ARG A 252 10.71 5.31 -19.85
CA ARG A 252 10.61 5.08 -18.40
C ARG A 252 9.18 4.63 -18.11
N GLN A 253 9.04 3.51 -17.39
CA GLN A 253 7.83 2.98 -16.72
C GLN A 253 6.53 3.00 -17.54
N ALA A 254 6.14 1.82 -18.02
CA ALA A 254 4.78 1.58 -18.52
C ALA A 254 3.94 0.90 -17.44
N TRP A 255 2.92 1.59 -16.95
CA TRP A 255 1.90 1.04 -16.05
C TRP A 255 0.94 0.16 -16.86
N MET A 256 0.77 -1.12 -16.49
CA MET A 256 -0.31 -1.95 -17.03
C MET A 256 -1.28 -2.34 -15.91
N ILE A 257 -2.42 -1.65 -15.85
CA ILE A 257 -3.65 -2.16 -15.24
C ILE A 257 -4.30 -3.04 -16.30
N SER A 258 -3.93 -4.32 -16.39
CA SER A 258 -4.63 -5.23 -17.30
C SER A 258 -5.94 -5.68 -16.65
N GLY A 259 -7.06 -5.06 -17.02
CA GLY A 259 -8.38 -5.58 -16.69
C GLY A 259 -8.68 -6.82 -17.52
N ILE A 260 -8.61 -8.02 -16.92
CA ILE A 260 -9.10 -9.23 -17.58
C ILE A 260 -10.61 -9.29 -17.36
N SER A 261 -11.40 -8.86 -18.34
CA SER A 261 -12.83 -9.19 -18.40
C SER A 261 -12.98 -10.50 -19.18
N GLN A 262 -13.17 -11.61 -18.47
CA GLN A 262 -13.73 -12.81 -19.11
C GLN A 262 -15.24 -12.61 -19.22
N SER A 263 -15.71 -12.32 -20.44
CA SER A 263 -17.12 -12.53 -20.76
C SER A 263 -17.29 -13.99 -21.19
N CYS A 264 -17.84 -14.83 -20.31
CA CYS A 264 -18.42 -16.09 -20.74
C CYS A 264 -19.76 -15.76 -21.39
N SER A 265 -19.79 -15.71 -22.72
CA SER A 265 -21.03 -15.83 -23.48
C SER A 265 -21.10 -17.25 -24.03
N SER A 266 -21.94 -18.06 -23.42
CA SER A 266 -22.41 -19.32 -24.00
C SER A 266 -23.27 -19.00 -25.21
N VAL A 267 -22.85 -19.43 -26.40
CA VAL A 267 -23.72 -19.47 -27.59
C VAL A 267 -24.52 -20.77 -27.50
N PRO A 268 -25.86 -20.74 -27.56
CA PRO A 268 -26.64 -21.95 -27.77
C PRO A 268 -26.69 -22.28 -29.27
N GLU A 269 -26.44 -23.54 -29.61
CA GLU A 269 -26.98 -24.18 -30.83
C GLU A 269 -28.43 -24.64 -30.57
#